data_AF-A0A1U7CZP5-F1
#
_entry.id   AF-A0A1U7CZP5-F1
#
_cell.length_a   1.000
_cell.length_b   1.000
_cell.length_c   1.000
_cell.angle_alpha   90.00
_cell.angle_beta   90.00
_cell.angle_gamma   90.00
#
_symmetry.space_group_name_H-M   'P 1'
#
loop_
_entity.id
_entity.type
_entity.pdbx_description
1 polymer ?
#
loop_
_entity_poly.entity_id
_entity_poly.type
_entity_poly.pdbx_seq_one_letter_code
_entity_poly.pdbx_strand_id
1 'polypeptide(L)' 'MIDRRKTEIQSGKVYVYNDPTDGTRVKRLEVIPGSAVIVRSDSHDQKSFPPEFHTGDAMNTISQNVLGEVIWSGHTWK' A
#
# COMPACT_ATOMS: atom_id res chain seq x y z
N MET A 1 8.94 5.03 -9.66
CA MET A 1 10.14 5.22 -8.81
C MET A 1 9.72 5.18 -7.36
N ILE A 2 10.48 4.47 -6.52
CA ILE A 2 10.21 4.36 -5.08
C ILE A 2 11.37 4.95 -4.28
N ASP A 3 11.06 5.56 -3.15
CA ASP A 3 12.04 5.95 -2.13
C ASP A 3 12.11 4.86 -1.06
N ARG A 4 13.19 4.08 -1.09
CA ARG A 4 13.43 2.97 -0.15
C ARG A 4 13.76 3.41 1.27
N ARG A 5 14.01 4.70 1.50
CA ARG A 5 14.22 5.25 2.86
C ARG A 5 12.90 5.53 3.57
N LYS A 6 11.79 5.59 2.82
CA LYS A 6 10.46 5.91 3.33
C LYS A 6 9.61 4.65 3.43
N THR A 7 9.88 3.86 4.46
CA THR A 7 9.16 2.61 4.75
C THR A 7 8.09 2.76 5.82
N GLU A 8 8.14 3.85 6.60
CA GLU A 8 7.08 4.18 7.56
C GLU A 8 5.83 4.65 6.81
N ILE A 9 4.69 4.04 7.13
CA ILE A 9 3.43 4.31 6.46
C ILE A 9 2.83 5.62 7.01
N GLN A 10 2.68 6.60 6.12
CA GLN A 10 1.91 7.81 6.34
C GLN A 10 0.58 7.70 5.59
N SER A 11 -0.52 7.97 6.30
CA SER A 11 -1.85 7.81 5.75
C SER A 11 -2.06 8.61 4.46
N GLY A 12 -2.63 7.95 3.45
CA GLY A 12 -2.95 8.55 2.17
C GLY A 12 -1.79 8.60 1.18
N LYS A 13 -0.63 7.99 1.47
CA LYS A 13 0.47 7.83 0.51
C LYS A 13 0.41 6.47 -0.20
N VAL A 14 1.07 6.37 -1.35
CA VAL A 14 1.16 5.15 -2.14
C VAL A 14 2.47 4.45 -1.82
N TYR A 15 2.39 3.16 -1.48
CA TYR A 15 3.54 2.36 -1.12
C TYR A 15 3.64 1.11 -1.99
N VAL A 16 4.86 0.62 -2.12
CA VAL A 16 5.13 -0.74 -2.60
C VAL A 16 5.44 -1.60 -1.39
N TYR A 17 4.78 -2.76 -1.29
CA TYR A 17 5.05 -3.75 -0.25
C TYR A 17 4.94 -5.16 -0.82
N ASN A 18 5.56 -6.11 -0.13
CA ASN A 18 5.40 -7.53 -0.45
C ASN A 18 4.32 -8.14 0.44
N ASP A 19 3.25 -8.58 -0.21
CA ASP A 19 2.19 -9.37 0.39
C ASP A 19 2.56 -10.85 0.31
N PRO A 20 2.53 -11.61 1.42
CA PRO A 20 2.87 -13.03 1.40
C PRO A 20 1.99 -13.88 0.50
N THR A 21 0.73 -13.49 0.25
CA THR A 21 -0.18 -14.27 -0.59
C THR A 21 -0.22 -13.76 -2.03
N ASP A 22 -0.14 -12.45 -2.19
CA ASP A 22 -0.43 -11.79 -3.48
C ASP A 22 0.82 -11.20 -4.16
N GLY A 23 2.00 -11.35 -3.55
CA GLY A 23 3.28 -10.89 -4.08
C GLY A 23 3.48 -9.38 -3.94
N THR A 24 4.24 -8.77 -4.86
CA THR A 24 4.53 -7.33 -4.79
C THR A 24 3.31 -6.50 -5.20
N ARG A 25 2.83 -5.65 -4.29
CA ARG A 25 1.64 -4.82 -4.48
C ARG A 25 1.99 -3.33 -4.45
N VAL A 26 1.24 -2.53 -5.21
CA VAL A 26 1.32 -1.06 -5.20
C VAL A 26 -0.06 -0.52 -4.84
N LYS A 27 -0.20 0.07 -3.65
CA LYS A 27 -1.50 0.49 -3.11
C LYS A 27 -1.37 1.78 -2.30
N ARG A 28 -2.48 2.51 -2.17
CA ARG A 28 -2.60 3.60 -1.21
C ARG A 28 -2.87 3.00 0.18
N LEU A 29 -2.06 3.37 1.15
CA LEU A 29 -2.18 2.86 2.51
C LEU A 29 -2.69 3.96 3.44
N GLU A 30 -3.64 3.60 4.31
CA GLU A 30 -4.12 4.45 5.39
C GLU A 30 -3.94 3.70 6.72
N VAL A 31 -3.33 4.36 7.70
CA VAL A 31 -3.13 3.81 9.04
C VAL A 31 -4.18 4.41 9.97
N ILE A 32 -4.91 3.55 10.65
CA ILE A 32 -5.66 3.89 11.87
C ILE A 32 -4.78 3.45 13.04
N PRO A 33 -4.15 4.38 13.79
CA PRO A 33 -3.18 4.05 14.82
C PRO A 33 -3.70 3.00 15.81
N GLY A 34 -2.94 1.92 15.99
CA GLY A 34 -3.26 0.84 16.92
C GLY A 34 -4.47 -0.02 16.53
N SER A 35 -5.06 0.18 15.34
CA SER A 35 -6.32 -0.48 14.96
C SER A 35 -6.20 -1.23 13.64
N ALA A 36 -5.86 -0.55 12.55
CA ALA A 36 -5.90 -1.14 11.22
C ALA A 36 -4.98 -0.44 10.21
N VAL A 37 -4.63 -1.18 9.16
CA VAL A 37 -4.15 -0.62 7.89
C VAL A 37 -5.22 -0.88 6.83
N ILE A 38 -5.66 0.18 6.15
CA ILE A 38 -6.58 0.12 5.03
C ILE A 38 -5.75 0.18 3.75
N VAL A 39 -5.95 -0.80 2.89
CA VAL A 39 -5.31 -0.88 1.57
C VAL A 39 -6.34 -0.45 0.53
N ARG A 40 -6.05 0.61 -0.20
CA ARG A 40 -6.93 1.18 -1.21
C ARG A 40 -6.34 1.09 -2.62
N SER A 41 -7.22 0.75 -3.55
CA SER A 41 -6.96 0.83 -4.98
C SER A 41 -7.43 2.19 -5.50
N ASP A 42 -6.58 2.90 -6.24
CA ASP A 42 -6.95 4.13 -6.94
C ASP A 42 -7.66 3.79 -8.26
N SER A 43 -8.74 3.00 -8.19
CA SER A 43 -9.58 2.63 -9.32
C SER A 43 -10.93 3.32 -9.24
N HIS A 44 -11.48 3.72 -10.39
CA HIS A 44 -12.86 4.19 -10.48
C HIS A 44 -13.85 3.07 -10.19
N ASP A 45 -13.51 1.83 -10.54
CA ASP A 45 -14.33 0.66 -10.26
C ASP A 45 -14.08 0.11 -8.86
N GLN A 46 -14.66 0.77 -7.85
CA GLN A 46 -14.55 0.32 -6.47
C GLN A 46 -15.34 -0.95 -6.17
N LYS A 47 -16.23 -1.40 -7.07
CA LYS A 47 -16.97 -2.65 -6.87
C LYS A 47 -16.06 -3.85 -7.07
N SER A 48 -15.23 -3.80 -8.11
CA SER A 48 -14.26 -4.85 -8.40
C SER A 48 -12.98 -4.70 -7.56
N PHE A 49 -12.69 -3.49 -7.10
CA PHE A 49 -11.50 -3.18 -6.30
C PHE A 49 -11.85 -2.46 -4.98
N PRO A 50 -12.60 -3.10 -4.07
CA PRO A 50 -12.99 -2.49 -2.80
C PRO A 50 -11.78 -2.28 -1.88
N PRO A 51 -11.86 -1.35 -0.90
CA PRO A 51 -10.86 -1.24 0.15
C PRO A 51 -10.73 -2.53 0.96
N GLU A 52 -9.49 -2.93 1.24
CA GLU A 52 -9.17 -4.08 2.10
C GLU A 52 -8.79 -3.57 3.50
N PHE A 53 -9.30 -4.22 4.54
CA PHE A 53 -9.08 -3.84 5.93
C PHE A 53 -8.24 -4.92 6.62
N HIS A 54 -7.05 -4.54 7.06
CA HIS A 54 -6.13 -5.44 7.74
C HIS A 54 -5.95 -5.00 9.20
N THR A 55 -6.15 -5.94 10.12
CA THR A 55 -6.01 -5.74 11.57
C THR A 55 -5.03 -6.75 12.15
N GLY A 56 -4.56 -6.51 13.38
CA GLY A 56 -3.68 -7.43 14.11
C GLY A 56 -2.41 -7.81 13.32
N ASP A 57 -2.12 -9.10 13.23
CA ASP A 57 -0.89 -9.60 12.59
C ASP A 57 -0.82 -9.30 11.09
N ALA A 58 -1.97 -9.21 10.40
CA ALA A 58 -2.01 -8.85 8.99
C ALA A 58 -1.53 -7.40 8.77
N MET A 59 -1.92 -6.47 9.65
CA MET A 59 -1.42 -5.08 9.64
C MET A 59 0.09 -5.04 9.87
N ASN A 60 0.59 -5.80 10.84
CA ASN A 60 2.02 -5.87 11.15
C ASN A 60 2.81 -6.40 9.95
N THR A 61 2.29 -7.44 9.31
CA THR A 61 2.90 -8.07 8.13
C THR A 61 3.05 -7.08 6.98
N ILE A 62 2.02 -6.29 6.67
CA ILE A 62 2.10 -5.25 5.63
C ILE A 62 3.15 -4.21 6.01
N SER A 63 3.10 -3.70 7.24
CA SER A 63 3.99 -2.63 7.71
C SER A 63 5.46 -3.03 7.68
N GLN A 64 5.77 -4.29 8.02
CA GLN A 64 7.14 -4.82 8.02
C GLN A 64 7.68 -5.10 6.61
N ASN A 65 6.80 -5.29 5.61
CA ASN A 65 7.19 -5.65 4.25
C ASN A 65 7.06 -4.48 3.25
N VAL A 66 6.94 -3.24 3.74
CA VAL A 66 7.00 -2.04 2.90
C VAL A 66 8.41 -1.88 2.32
N LEU A 67 8.50 -1.80 1.00
CA LEU A 67 9.73 -1.57 0.25
C LEU A 67 10.06 -0.08 0.08
N GLY A 68 9.04 0.78 0.09
CA GLY A 68 9.20 2.23 0.00
C GLY A 68 7.97 2.98 -0.52
N GLU A 69 7.95 4.30 -0.32
CA GLU A 69 6.93 5.22 -0.86
C GLU A 69 7.12 5.39 -2.38
N VAL A 70 6.03 5.35 -3.14
CA VAL A 70 6.03 5.73 -4.55
C VAL A 70 6.11 7.26 -4.64
N ILE A 71 7.24 7.76 -5.12
CA ILE A 71 7.49 9.21 -5.24
C ILE A 71 7.27 9.75 -6.66
N TRP A 72 7.20 8.85 -7.65
CA TRP A 72 7.00 9.24 -9.04
C TRP A 72 6.50 8.06 -9.88
N SER A 73 5.58 8.33 -10.79
CA SER A 73 5.17 7.41 -11.85
C SER A 73 5.49 8.01 -13.21
N GLY A 74 5.85 7.15 -14.16
CA GLY A 74 6.17 7.54 -15.53
C GLY A 74 5.53 6.59 -16.50
N HIS A 75 4.90 7.15 -17.53
CA HIS A 75 4.30 6.38 -18.61
C HIS A 75 4.91 6.88 -19.91
N THR A 76 5.64 6.02 -20.60
CA THR A 76 6.03 6.26 -21.99
C THR A 76 4.93 5.68 -22.87
N TRP A 77 4.12 6.55 -23.46
CA TRP A 77 3.17 6.15 -24.47
C TRP A 77 3.95 5.92 -25.76
N LYS A 78 3.81 4.72 -26.33
CA LYS A 78 4.21 4.42 -27.71
C LYS A 78 2.96 4.12 -28.50
#